data_AF-A0A7C9D3R7-F1
#
_entry.id   AF-A0A7C9D3R7-F1
#
_cell.length_a   1.000
_cell.length_b   1.000
_cell.length_c   1.000
_cell.angle_alpha   90.00
_cell.angle_beta   90.00
_cell.angle_gamma   90.00
#
_symmetry.space_group_name_H-M   'P 1'
#
loop_
_entity.id
_entity.type
_entity.pdbx_description
1 polymer ?
#
loop_
_entity_poly.entity_id
_entity_poly.type
_entity_poly.pdbx_seq_one_letter_code
_entity_poly.pdbx_strand_id
1 'polypeptide(L)'
;CSVHVFSICKCSVSWLCSWLEIHCSQAPFRTGLPKAQKQPPPPPPTPPKPPKKAEKMTAHGETWEDNYSWMSKLNDKVAMRHMDVYMEQEEKYTEAAMADTERLQSKLQSEMASRMAFDLSSPPVRWGPWLYYRRVEEGQQFPVLCRRLASLNEEFVSHKSPFAGFDYIQERELSKS
;
A
#
# COMPACT_ATOMS: atom_id res chain seq x y z
N CYS A 1 26.66 32.15 35.68
CA CYS A 1 28.10 31.84 35.67
C CYS A 1 28.37 30.64 36.56
N SER A 2 29.15 29.68 36.06
CA SER A 2 29.79 28.55 36.77
C SER A 2 28.82 27.50 37.34
N VAL A 3 28.42 26.49 36.58
CA VAL A 3 29.19 25.25 36.27
C VAL A 3 29.84 24.64 37.50
N HIS A 4 29.26 23.56 38.01
CA HIS A 4 29.99 22.51 38.71
C HIS A 4 29.45 21.15 38.29
N VAL A 5 30.16 20.59 37.32
CA VAL A 5 30.13 19.18 36.95
C VAL A 5 30.77 18.41 38.09
N PHE A 6 30.03 17.50 38.73
CA PHE A 6 30.63 16.49 39.60
C PHE A 6 30.54 15.13 38.92
N SER A 7 31.62 14.84 38.19
CA SER A 7 32.07 13.51 37.81
C SER A 7 32.49 12.75 39.07
N ILE A 8 31.82 11.64 39.35
CA ILE A 8 32.19 10.66 40.38
C ILE A 8 31.77 9.31 39.81
N CYS A 9 32.52 8.22 39.84
CA CYS A 9 33.95 7.95 39.95
C CYS A 9 34.02 6.47 39.54
N LYS A 10 34.89 6.13 38.60
CA LYS A 10 35.13 4.73 38.20
C LYS A 10 35.78 4.00 39.39
N CYS A 11 35.03 3.13 40.07
CA CYS A 11 35.64 2.11 40.92
C CYS A 11 35.84 0.84 40.09
N SER A 12 37.02 0.77 39.49
CA SER A 12 37.60 -0.45 38.93
C SER A 12 38.19 -1.25 40.09
N VAL A 13 37.62 -2.42 40.38
CA VAL A 13 38.21 -3.38 41.32
C VAL A 13 38.85 -4.48 40.49
N SER A 14 40.17 -4.36 40.36
CA SER A 14 41.07 -5.41 39.90
C SER A 14 40.86 -6.68 40.72
N TRP A 15 40.48 -7.76 40.06
CA TRP A 15 40.73 -9.12 40.56
C TRP A 15 41.72 -9.81 39.63
N LEU A 16 42.95 -9.82 40.12
CA LEU A 16 44.03 -10.80 39.96
C LEU A 16 43.88 -11.84 38.82
N CYS A 17 44.66 -11.62 37.76
CA CYS A 17 45.26 -12.69 36.98
C CYS A 17 46.21 -13.49 37.88
N SER A 18 45.97 -14.78 38.04
CA SER A 18 47.05 -15.74 38.30
C SER A 18 46.72 -17.10 37.70
N TRP A 19 47.64 -17.50 36.83
CA TRP A 19 48.13 -18.87 36.66
C TRP A 19 47.24 -19.95 36.02
N LEU A 20 47.54 -20.16 34.73
CA LEU A 20 48.07 -21.38 34.11
C LEU A 20 47.43 -22.75 34.43
N GLU A 21 47.12 -23.43 33.33
CA GLU A 21 46.81 -24.86 33.15
C GLU A 21 45.37 -25.31 33.47
N ILE A 22 44.46 -25.01 32.54
CA ILE A 22 43.29 -25.86 32.30
C ILE A 22 43.49 -26.55 30.97
N HIS A 23 43.55 -27.87 31.07
CA HIS A 23 43.74 -28.83 30.01
C HIS A 23 42.87 -28.57 28.79
N CYS A 24 43.49 -28.76 27.62
CA CYS A 24 42.83 -29.05 26.37
C CYS A 24 41.86 -30.23 26.58
N SER A 25 40.58 -29.94 26.72
CA SER A 25 39.50 -30.91 26.58
C SER A 25 38.65 -30.47 25.40
N GLN A 26 38.76 -31.23 24.32
CA GLN A 26 37.99 -31.11 23.10
C GLN A 26 36.52 -30.83 23.43
N ALA A 27 36.04 -29.62 23.11
CA ALA A 27 34.61 -29.36 23.08
C ALA A 27 34.03 -30.13 21.87
N PRO A 28 33.08 -31.05 22.07
CA PRO A 28 32.38 -31.62 20.92
C PRO A 28 31.68 -30.48 20.19
N PHE A 29 31.82 -30.47 18.86
CA PHE A 29 31.04 -29.63 17.96
C PHE A 29 29.59 -29.63 18.44
N ARG A 30 29.10 -28.46 18.91
CA ARG A 30 27.67 -28.30 19.18
C ARG A 30 26.95 -28.45 17.86
N THR A 31 26.44 -29.65 17.66
CA THR A 31 25.50 -30.04 16.64
C THR A 31 24.30 -29.12 16.69
N GLY A 32 23.98 -28.50 15.56
CA GLY A 32 22.66 -27.95 15.26
C GLY A 32 22.33 -26.64 15.98
N LEU A 33 22.25 -25.56 15.20
CA LEU A 33 21.29 -24.50 15.52
C LEU A 33 19.90 -25.17 15.62
N PRO A 34 19.16 -25.00 16.72
CA PRO A 34 17.79 -25.47 16.76
C PRO A 34 17.05 -24.82 15.59
N LYS A 35 16.45 -25.62 14.70
CA LYS A 35 15.48 -25.11 13.73
C LYS A 35 14.48 -24.31 14.53
N ALA A 36 14.41 -23.00 14.30
CA ALA A 36 13.39 -22.16 14.89
C ALA A 36 12.04 -22.72 14.46
N GLN A 37 11.41 -23.48 15.35
CA GLN A 37 10.06 -23.96 15.16
C GLN A 37 9.18 -22.71 15.19
N LYS A 38 8.64 -22.32 14.03
CA LYS A 38 7.59 -21.29 13.98
C LYS A 38 6.47 -21.77 14.89
N GLN A 39 6.19 -21.01 15.95
CA GLN A 39 5.02 -21.26 16.78
C GLN A 39 3.78 -21.25 15.88
N PRO A 40 2.80 -22.15 16.11
CA PRO A 40 1.55 -22.10 15.37
C PRO A 40 0.91 -20.73 15.57
N PRO A 41 0.38 -20.11 14.51
CA PRO A 41 -0.18 -18.77 14.59
C PRO A 41 -1.34 -18.75 15.61
N PRO A 42 -1.58 -17.60 16.27
CA PRO A 42 -2.72 -17.46 17.17
C PRO A 42 -4.03 -17.77 16.44
N PRO A 43 -5.07 -18.25 17.16
CA PRO A 43 -6.36 -18.52 16.55
C PRO A 43 -6.92 -17.26 15.87
N PRO A 44 -7.56 -17.40 14.69
CA PRO A 44 -8.01 -16.25 13.93
C PRO A 44 -9.01 -15.42 14.74
N PRO A 45 -9.03 -14.09 14.56
CA PRO A 45 -10.03 -13.24 15.19
C PRO A 45 -11.44 -13.69 14.78
N THR A 46 -12.45 -13.36 15.59
CA THR A 46 -13.84 -13.67 15.24
C THR A 46 -14.38 -12.56 14.33
N PRO A 47 -15.03 -12.89 13.19
CA PRO A 47 -15.56 -11.86 12.29
C PRO A 47 -16.72 -11.11 12.96
N PRO A 48 -16.84 -9.78 12.72
CA PRO A 48 -17.95 -9.02 13.25
C PRO A 48 -19.26 -9.47 12.58
N LYS A 49 -20.37 -9.38 13.34
CA LYS A 49 -21.68 -9.85 12.90
C LYS A 49 -22.67 -8.70 12.93
N PRO A 50 -22.92 -8.02 11.79
CA PRO A 50 -23.88 -6.93 11.74
C PRO A 50 -25.32 -7.45 11.92
N PRO A 51 -26.23 -6.60 12.43
CA PRO A 51 -27.62 -6.96 12.66
C PRO A 51 -28.31 -7.23 11.33
N LYS A 52 -29.13 -8.27 11.32
CA LYS A 52 -29.99 -8.61 10.19
C LYS A 52 -31.32 -7.90 10.34
N LYS A 53 -31.69 -7.10 9.34
CA LYS A 53 -33.01 -6.47 9.20
C LYS A 53 -33.55 -6.88 7.83
N ALA A 54 -34.39 -7.91 7.80
CA ALA A 54 -34.96 -8.44 6.57
C ALA A 54 -35.84 -7.38 5.87
N GLU A 55 -35.47 -7.03 4.66
CA GLU A 55 -36.23 -6.16 3.76
C GLU A 55 -36.51 -6.90 2.47
N LYS A 56 -37.75 -6.87 2.00
CA LYS A 56 -38.15 -7.54 0.75
C LYS A 56 -37.87 -6.62 -0.42
N MET A 57 -37.15 -7.13 -1.41
CA MET A 57 -36.92 -6.47 -2.68
C MET A 57 -37.56 -7.29 -3.79
N THR A 58 -38.24 -6.61 -4.71
CA THR A 58 -38.86 -7.23 -5.88
C THR A 58 -38.28 -6.58 -7.13
N ALA A 59 -37.70 -7.38 -8.01
CA ALA A 59 -37.26 -6.94 -9.34
C ALA A 59 -37.62 -8.00 -10.37
N HIS A 60 -38.08 -7.56 -11.55
CA HIS A 60 -38.44 -8.44 -12.67
C HIS A 60 -39.42 -9.59 -12.32
N GLY A 61 -40.33 -9.35 -11.37
CA GLY A 61 -41.32 -10.35 -10.96
C GLY A 61 -40.81 -11.37 -9.93
N GLU A 62 -39.53 -11.32 -9.56
CA GLU A 62 -38.95 -12.15 -8.50
C GLU A 62 -38.79 -11.34 -7.21
N THR A 63 -39.09 -11.96 -6.07
CA THR A 63 -38.97 -11.32 -4.75
C THR A 63 -37.97 -12.10 -3.90
N TRP A 64 -37.01 -11.41 -3.30
CA TRP A 64 -36.07 -11.97 -2.34
C TRP A 64 -35.99 -11.11 -1.07
N GLU A 65 -35.51 -11.72 0.01
CA GLU A 65 -35.28 -11.04 1.28
C GLU A 65 -33.80 -10.67 1.41
N ASP A 66 -33.51 -9.38 1.56
CA ASP A 66 -32.19 -8.85 1.87
C ASP A 66 -32.12 -8.44 3.34
N ASN A 67 -31.32 -9.16 4.13
CA ASN A 67 -31.10 -8.90 5.55
C ASN A 67 -30.24 -7.66 5.84
N TYR A 68 -29.61 -7.10 4.83
CA TYR A 68 -28.55 -6.11 4.93
C TYR A 68 -28.82 -4.85 4.09
N SER A 69 -30.00 -4.75 3.49
CA SER A 69 -30.46 -3.58 2.72
C SER A 69 -30.32 -2.25 3.48
N TRP A 70 -30.42 -2.27 4.81
CA TRP A 70 -30.21 -1.07 5.63
C TRP A 70 -28.82 -0.43 5.49
N MET A 71 -27.80 -1.19 5.08
CA MET A 71 -26.44 -0.69 4.82
C MET A 71 -26.32 0.04 3.47
N SER A 72 -27.32 -0.04 2.59
CA SER A 72 -27.36 0.74 1.35
C SER A 72 -27.87 2.18 1.58
N LYS A 73 -28.54 2.42 2.71
CA LYS A 73 -29.29 3.66 2.98
C LYS A 73 -28.39 4.80 3.46
N LEU A 74 -27.67 5.43 2.54
CA LEU A 74 -26.77 6.57 2.81
C LEU A 74 -27.48 7.84 3.31
N ASN A 75 -28.79 7.98 3.10
CA ASN A 75 -29.56 9.15 3.54
C ASN A 75 -30.01 9.06 5.02
N ASP A 76 -29.96 7.89 5.64
CA ASP A 76 -30.36 7.68 7.02
C ASP A 76 -29.15 7.80 7.96
N LYS A 77 -29.15 8.84 8.79
CA LYS A 77 -28.07 9.12 9.75
C LYS A 77 -27.88 8.00 10.77
N VAL A 78 -28.96 7.29 11.14
CA VAL A 78 -28.88 6.18 12.10
C VAL A 78 -28.20 4.98 11.44
N ALA A 79 -28.62 4.64 10.22
CA ALA A 79 -28.00 3.58 9.43
C ALA A 79 -26.50 3.84 9.18
N MET A 80 -26.14 5.08 8.80
CA MET A 80 -24.73 5.46 8.61
C MET A 80 -23.89 5.27 9.87
N ARG A 81 -24.34 5.75 11.03
CA ARG A 81 -23.60 5.57 12.29
C ARG A 81 -23.39 4.10 12.64
N HIS A 82 -24.40 3.27 12.41
CA HIS A 82 -24.24 1.83 12.61
C HIS A 82 -23.24 1.24 11.62
N MET A 83 -23.27 1.65 10.35
CA MET A 83 -22.30 1.21 9.35
C MET A 83 -20.87 1.58 9.71
N ASP A 84 -20.61 2.83 10.12
CA ASP A 84 -19.27 3.30 10.48
C ASP A 84 -18.68 2.40 11.59
N VAL A 85 -19.48 2.09 12.62
CA VAL A 85 -19.07 1.18 13.71
C VAL A 85 -18.71 -0.22 13.21
N TYR A 86 -19.46 -0.76 12.24
CA TYR A 86 -19.15 -2.08 11.69
C TYR A 86 -17.95 -2.03 10.73
N MET A 87 -17.76 -0.95 9.98
CA MET A 87 -16.59 -0.77 9.14
C MET A 87 -15.31 -0.70 9.97
N GLU A 88 -15.32 -0.01 11.11
CA GLU A 88 -14.18 -0.01 12.05
C GLU A 88 -13.90 -1.40 12.64
N GLN A 89 -14.95 -2.21 12.89
CA GLN A 89 -14.79 -3.58 13.38
C GLN A 89 -14.19 -4.50 12.31
N GLU A 90 -14.63 -4.35 11.06
CA GLU A 90 -14.07 -5.06 9.90
C GLU A 90 -12.62 -4.65 9.64
N GLU A 91 -12.29 -3.36 9.74
CA GLU A 91 -10.91 -2.87 9.62
C GLU A 91 -10.01 -3.54 10.67
N LYS A 92 -10.40 -3.52 11.96
CA LYS A 92 -9.64 -4.21 13.03
C LYS A 92 -9.54 -5.72 12.82
N TYR A 93 -10.60 -6.34 12.33
CA TYR A 93 -10.61 -7.77 12.02
C TYR A 93 -9.62 -8.09 10.89
N THR A 94 -9.63 -7.30 9.81
CA THR A 94 -8.74 -7.49 8.66
C THR A 94 -7.29 -7.22 9.01
N GLU A 95 -6.99 -6.18 9.80
CA GLU A 95 -5.64 -5.93 10.35
C GLU A 95 -5.14 -7.13 11.16
N ALA A 96 -5.94 -7.61 12.11
CA ALA A 96 -5.57 -8.75 12.95
C ALA A 96 -5.42 -10.05 12.16
N ALA A 97 -6.28 -10.29 11.15
CA ALA A 97 -6.21 -11.48 10.30
C ALA A 97 -5.02 -11.43 9.33
N MET A 98 -4.59 -10.24 8.89
CA MET A 98 -3.53 -10.04 7.90
C MET A 98 -2.16 -9.76 8.51
N ALA A 99 -2.06 -9.50 9.82
CA ALA A 99 -0.84 -9.13 10.54
C ALA A 99 0.36 -10.06 10.24
N ASP A 100 0.15 -11.37 10.18
CA ASP A 100 1.21 -12.36 9.92
C ASP A 100 1.81 -12.24 8.51
N THR A 101 1.12 -11.56 7.58
CA THR A 101 1.50 -11.47 6.16
C THR A 101 2.13 -10.14 5.77
N GLU A 102 2.24 -9.16 6.68
CA GLU A 102 2.75 -7.80 6.38
C GLU A 102 4.10 -7.82 5.65
N ARG A 103 5.04 -8.65 6.11
CA ARG A 103 6.37 -8.77 5.48
C ARG A 103 6.27 -9.27 4.03
N LEU A 104 5.35 -10.19 3.75
CA LEU A 104 5.13 -10.71 2.40
C LEU A 104 4.48 -9.63 1.53
N GLN A 105 3.50 -8.89 2.07
CA GLN A 105 2.85 -7.79 1.37
C GLN A 105 3.84 -6.71 0.97
N SER A 106 4.70 -6.23 1.89
CA SER A 106 5.71 -5.21 1.56
C SER A 106 6.72 -5.70 0.52
N LYS A 107 7.12 -6.98 0.59
CA LYS A 107 7.99 -7.58 -0.42
C LYS A 107 7.31 -7.55 -1.79
N LEU A 108 6.08 -8.06 -1.89
CA LEU A 108 5.32 -8.07 -3.14
C LEU A 108 5.07 -6.65 -3.67
N GLN A 109 4.74 -5.70 -2.80
CA GLN A 109 4.56 -4.30 -3.19
C GLN A 109 5.84 -3.73 -3.83
N SER A 110 7.01 -3.95 -3.23
CA SER A 110 8.28 -3.50 -3.80
C SER A 110 8.62 -4.19 -5.13
N GLU A 111 8.34 -5.49 -5.24
CA GLU A 111 8.54 -6.24 -6.48
C GLU A 111 7.61 -5.74 -7.59
N MET A 112 6.33 -5.51 -7.29
CA MET A 112 5.36 -4.96 -8.24
C MET A 112 5.74 -3.54 -8.66
N ALA A 113 6.08 -2.67 -7.71
CA ALA A 113 6.51 -1.31 -7.98
C ALA A 113 7.75 -1.27 -8.88
N SER A 114 8.73 -2.16 -8.65
CA SER A 114 9.94 -2.25 -9.49
C SER A 114 9.67 -2.66 -10.94
N ARG A 115 8.56 -3.35 -11.21
CA ARG A 115 8.16 -3.80 -12.55
C ARG A 115 7.27 -2.79 -13.27
N MET A 116 6.71 -1.81 -12.55
CA MET A 116 5.89 -0.76 -13.14
C MET A 116 6.78 0.36 -13.68
N ALA A 117 6.66 0.66 -14.97
CA ALA A 117 7.32 1.83 -15.55
C ALA A 117 6.57 3.10 -15.10
N PHE A 118 7.32 4.09 -14.61
CA PHE A 118 6.76 5.36 -14.14
C PHE A 118 6.43 6.32 -15.29
N ASP A 119 7.28 6.31 -16.32
CA ASP A 119 7.08 7.07 -17.55
C ASP A 119 6.46 6.14 -18.60
N LEU A 120 5.13 6.12 -18.61
CA LEU A 120 4.34 5.36 -19.57
C LEU A 120 3.74 6.29 -20.61
N SER A 121 4.14 6.08 -21.85
CA SER A 121 3.59 6.77 -23.00
C SER A 121 3.18 5.80 -24.08
N SER A 122 1.96 5.94 -24.62
CA SER A 122 1.51 5.11 -25.74
C SER A 122 2.06 5.63 -27.06
N PRO A 123 2.43 4.76 -28.02
CA PRO A 123 2.73 5.19 -29.37
C PRO A 123 1.59 6.04 -29.96
N PRO A 124 1.91 7.11 -30.73
CA PRO A 124 0.90 7.96 -31.32
C PRO A 124 0.09 7.22 -32.39
N VAL A 125 -1.24 7.34 -32.31
CA VAL A 125 -2.17 6.82 -33.32
C VAL A 125 -2.70 7.98 -34.15
N ARG A 126 -2.57 7.89 -35.46
CA ARG A 126 -3.08 8.90 -36.39
C ARG A 126 -4.57 8.72 -36.61
N TRP A 127 -5.33 9.80 -36.40
CA TRP A 127 -6.74 9.87 -36.76
C TRP A 127 -7.06 11.25 -37.35
N GLY A 128 -7.34 11.27 -38.66
CA GLY A 128 -7.54 12.49 -39.41
C GLY A 128 -6.29 13.39 -39.40
N PRO A 129 -6.42 14.70 -39.12
CA PRO A 129 -5.28 15.61 -39.03
C PRO A 129 -4.56 15.55 -37.67
N TRP A 130 -4.98 14.69 -36.74
CA TRP A 130 -4.45 14.63 -35.37
C TRP A 130 -3.71 13.31 -35.09
N LEU A 131 -2.72 13.38 -34.20
CA LEU A 131 -2.05 12.25 -33.57
C LEU A 131 -2.49 12.20 -32.11
N TYR A 132 -3.09 11.09 -31.70
CA TYR A 132 -3.56 10.84 -30.34
C TYR A 132 -2.57 9.96 -29.59
N TYR A 133 -2.30 10.30 -28.34
CA TYR A 133 -1.46 9.50 -27.46
C TYR A 133 -1.85 9.73 -26.00
N ARG A 134 -1.43 8.81 -25.12
CA ARG A 134 -1.58 8.90 -23.68
C ARG A 134 -0.20 9.01 -23.06
N ARG A 135 -0.05 9.84 -22.04
CA ARG A 135 1.17 9.89 -21.21
C ARG A 135 0.79 9.91 -19.74
N VAL A 136 1.57 9.23 -18.91
CA VAL A 136 1.49 9.35 -17.45
C VAL A 136 2.56 10.34 -17.04
N GLU A 137 2.15 11.44 -16.41
CA GLU A 137 3.09 12.42 -15.87
C GLU A 137 3.71 11.90 -14.57
N GLU A 138 4.95 12.31 -14.30
CA GLU A 138 5.65 11.91 -13.09
C GLU A 138 4.85 12.30 -11.84
N GLY A 139 4.52 11.30 -11.02
CA GLY A 139 3.79 11.48 -9.77
C GLY A 139 2.27 11.47 -9.93
N GLN A 140 1.76 11.39 -11.16
CA GLN A 140 0.33 11.25 -11.42
C GLN A 140 -0.08 9.78 -11.47
N GLN A 141 -1.24 9.49 -10.88
CA GLN A 141 -1.80 8.13 -10.89
C GLN A 141 -2.53 7.80 -12.19
N PHE A 142 -2.95 8.83 -12.94
CA PHE A 142 -3.79 8.67 -14.12
C PHE A 142 -3.11 9.23 -15.38
N PRO A 143 -3.24 8.55 -16.53
CA PRO A 143 -2.74 9.05 -17.80
C PRO A 143 -3.58 10.22 -18.30
N VAL A 144 -2.91 11.20 -18.92
CA VAL A 144 -3.55 12.29 -19.65
C VAL A 144 -3.70 11.88 -21.13
N LEU A 145 -4.85 12.22 -21.72
CA LEU A 145 -5.07 12.05 -23.15
C LEU A 145 -4.64 13.32 -23.89
N CYS A 146 -3.67 13.17 -24.78
CA CYS A 146 -3.05 14.27 -25.51
C CYS A 146 -3.35 14.14 -27.01
N ARG A 147 -3.44 15.28 -27.71
CA ARG A 147 -3.47 15.32 -29.17
C ARG A 147 -2.53 16.39 -29.73
N ARG A 148 -1.91 16.09 -30.87
CA ARG A 148 -1.07 17.03 -31.63
C ARG A 148 -1.41 16.99 -33.11
N LEU A 149 -1.23 18.11 -33.81
CA LEU A 149 -1.51 18.18 -35.25
C LEU A 149 -0.44 17.37 -36.01
N ALA A 150 -0.87 16.50 -36.91
CA ALA A 150 0.00 15.57 -37.64
C ALA A 150 0.93 16.29 -38.62
N SER A 151 0.49 17.40 -39.24
CA SER A 151 1.28 18.17 -40.21
C SER A 151 2.49 18.88 -39.60
N LEU A 152 2.43 19.21 -38.31
CA LEU A 152 3.54 19.88 -37.60
C LEU A 152 4.50 18.89 -36.92
N ASN A 153 4.15 17.60 -36.93
CA ASN A 153 4.84 16.58 -36.14
C ASN A 153 4.95 15.26 -36.92
N GLU A 154 5.47 15.34 -38.15
CA GLU A 154 5.65 14.18 -39.05
C GLU A 154 6.59 13.12 -38.45
N GLU A 155 7.58 13.55 -37.65
CA GLU A 155 8.44 12.68 -36.84
C GLU A 155 8.08 12.82 -35.35
N PHE A 156 7.87 11.69 -34.67
CA PHE A 156 7.57 11.67 -33.23
C PHE A 156 8.86 11.83 -32.42
N VAL A 157 9.14 13.05 -31.95
CA VAL A 157 10.44 13.38 -31.30
C VAL A 157 10.52 12.97 -29.83
N SER A 158 9.48 13.14 -29.02
CA SER A 158 9.50 12.72 -27.60
C SER A 158 8.14 12.84 -26.91
N HIS A 159 7.87 11.97 -25.93
CA HIS A 159 6.71 12.06 -25.04
C HIS A 159 6.94 12.99 -23.82
N LYS A 160 8.18 13.45 -23.60
CA LYS A 160 8.63 14.06 -22.34
C LYS A 160 8.46 15.58 -22.23
N SER A 161 8.14 16.29 -23.32
CA SER A 161 8.08 17.75 -23.28
C SER A 161 6.98 18.30 -24.18
N PRO A 162 6.09 19.18 -23.67
CA PRO A 162 5.18 19.90 -24.51
C PRO A 162 5.96 21.05 -25.16
N PHE A 163 6.10 21.04 -26.48
CA PHE A 163 6.25 22.31 -27.19
C PHE A 163 4.96 22.73 -27.90
N ALA A 164 4.11 21.77 -28.29
CA ALA A 164 2.80 22.07 -28.88
C ALA A 164 1.87 20.85 -28.84
N GLY A 165 0.94 20.79 -27.89
CA GLY A 165 -0.10 19.77 -27.84
C GLY A 165 -1.21 20.20 -26.88
N PHE A 166 -2.47 20.04 -27.30
CA PHE A 166 -3.60 20.31 -26.42
C PHE A 166 -3.78 19.10 -25.50
N ASP A 167 -3.54 19.30 -24.20
CA ASP A 167 -3.71 18.28 -23.17
C ASP A 167 -5.18 18.33 -22.68
N TYR A 168 -5.96 17.31 -22.98
CA TYR A 168 -7.32 17.18 -22.44
C TYR A 168 -7.23 16.45 -21.09
N ILE A 169 -7.20 17.23 -20.00
CA ILE A 169 -7.44 16.72 -18.66
C ILE A 169 -8.91 17.01 -18.36
N GLN A 170 -9.77 15.99 -18.49
CA GLN A 170 -11.19 15.98 -18.08
C GLN A 170 -11.94 17.32 -18.26
N GLU A 171 -12.63 17.52 -19.40
CA GLU A 171 -13.59 18.62 -19.65
C GLU A 171 -13.13 20.05 -19.27
N ARG A 172 -11.84 20.29 -19.06
CA ARG A 172 -11.30 21.62 -18.77
C ARG A 172 -10.20 21.92 -19.78
N GLU A 173 -10.53 22.72 -20.79
CA GLU A 173 -9.53 23.34 -21.66
C GLU A 173 -8.56 24.14 -20.77
N LEU A 174 -7.31 23.69 -20.67
CA LEU A 174 -6.22 24.54 -20.21
C LEU A 174 -5.83 25.44 -21.38
N SER A 175 -6.57 26.53 -21.56
CA SER A 175 -6.06 27.69 -22.29
C SER A 175 -4.87 28.23 -21.51
N LYS A 176 -3.68 28.14 -22.08
CA LYS A 176 -2.58 29.02 -21.68
C LYS A 176 -2.23 29.87 -22.89
N SER A 177 -2.45 31.16 -22.68
CA SER A 177 -2.09 32.32 -23.50
C SER A 177 -0.65 32.29 -23.98
#